data_AF-A0A183CHV7-F1
#
_entry.id   AF-A0A183CHV7-F1
#
_cell.length_a   1.000
_cell.length_b   1.000
_cell.length_c   1.000
_cell.angle_alpha   90.00
_cell.angle_beta   90.00
_cell.angle_gamma   90.00
#
_symmetry.space_group_name_H-M   'P 1'
#
loop_
_entity.id
_entity.type
_entity.pdbx_description
1 polymer ?
#
loop_
_entity_poly.entity_id
_entity_poly.type
_entity_poly.pdbx_seq_one_letter_code
_entity_poly.pdbx_strand_id
1 'polypeptide(L)'
;MDRLTGAFVSASEQVNFIISFLFDEADDFVPFELANDLTREQLTLRRINEDKWLLVRCPIGREEDKWTNWEKETIQWAWNTGNCIIVNFKDSDIGDGMPDTKAGPSE
;
A
#
# COMPACT_ATOMS: atom_id res chain seq x y z
N MET A 1 10.56 0.96 -1.33
CA MET A 1 9.42 1.83 -0.91
C MET A 1 9.27 3.10 -1.73
N ASP A 2 10.38 3.68 -2.23
CA ASP A 2 10.38 4.95 -2.98
C ASP A 2 9.43 5.03 -4.19
N ARG A 3 9.21 3.90 -4.87
CA ARG A 3 8.30 3.86 -6.03
C ARG A 3 6.84 4.03 -5.62
N LEU A 4 6.43 3.42 -4.50
CA LEU A 4 5.07 3.56 -3.96
C LEU A 4 4.82 5.00 -3.50
N THR A 5 5.76 5.56 -2.73
CA THR A 5 5.65 6.92 -2.21
C THR A 5 5.68 7.94 -3.35
N GLY A 6 6.55 7.75 -4.35
CA GLY A 6 6.60 8.56 -5.57
C GLY A 6 5.30 8.49 -6.37
N ALA A 7 4.77 7.28 -6.62
CA ALA A 7 3.51 7.09 -7.34
C ALA A 7 2.34 7.76 -6.61
N PHE A 8 2.27 7.66 -5.28
CA PHE A 8 1.24 8.31 -4.48
C PHE A 8 1.31 9.84 -4.56
N VAL A 9 2.51 10.43 -4.46
CA VAL A 9 2.69 11.90 -4.55
C VAL A 9 2.33 12.41 -5.95
N SER A 10 2.60 11.65 -7.01
CA SER A 10 2.24 12.01 -8.38
C SER A 10 0.80 11.70 -8.78
N ALA A 11 0.03 11.01 -7.92
CA ALA A 11 -1.32 10.60 -8.25
C ALA A 11 -2.25 11.81 -8.41
N SER A 12 -3.08 11.78 -9.45
CA SER A 12 -4.11 12.80 -9.74
C SER A 12 -5.52 12.33 -9.43
N GLU A 13 -5.70 11.03 -9.20
CA GLU A 13 -7.00 10.41 -8.92
C GLU A 13 -7.08 9.96 -7.46
N GLN A 14 -8.25 10.16 -6.86
CA GLN A 14 -8.55 9.71 -5.50
C GLN A 14 -8.83 8.21 -5.50
N VAL A 15 -8.20 7.48 -4.57
CA VAL A 15 -8.38 6.05 -4.34
C VAL A 15 -8.24 5.77 -2.85
N ASN A 16 -9.15 4.97 -2.31
CA ASN A 16 -9.16 4.59 -0.91
C ASN A 16 -8.92 3.09 -0.76
N PHE A 17 -7.98 2.70 0.09
CA PHE A 17 -7.76 1.29 0.42
C PHE A 17 -7.12 1.11 1.80
N ILE A 18 -7.33 -0.08 2.35
CA ILE A 18 -6.64 -0.59 3.54
C ILE A 18 -6.07 -1.94 3.14
N ILE A 19 -4.75 -2.08 3.25
CA ILE A 19 -4.05 -3.32 2.93
C ILE A 19 -3.26 -3.74 4.16
N SER A 20 -3.39 -5.01 4.53
CA SER A 20 -2.59 -5.65 5.57
C SER A 20 -1.76 -6.77 4.97
N PHE A 21 -0.52 -6.90 5.40
CA PHE A 21 0.41 -7.92 4.91
C PHE A 21 1.41 -8.33 5.99
N LEU A 22 2.07 -9.47 5.75
CA LEU A 22 3.19 -9.95 6.54
C LEU A 22 4.50 -9.58 5.87
N PHE A 23 5.48 -9.16 6.65
CA PHE A 23 6.89 -9.10 6.24
C PHE A 23 7.75 -9.77 7.30
N ASP A 24 8.88 -10.34 6.88
CA ASP A 24 9.86 -10.90 7.80
C ASP A 24 10.59 -9.76 8.51
N GLU A 25 11.09 -9.99 9.73
CA GLU A 25 11.85 -8.98 10.47
C GLU A 25 13.15 -8.57 9.75
N ALA A 26 13.61 -9.41 8.82
CA ALA A 26 14.76 -9.11 7.97
C ALA A 26 14.49 -8.01 6.93
N ASP A 27 13.23 -7.65 6.70
CA ASP A 27 12.87 -6.60 5.75
C ASP A 27 12.89 -5.21 6.41
N ASP A 28 13.77 -4.32 5.92
CA ASP A 28 13.94 -2.95 6.41
C ASP A 28 12.79 -2.01 5.99
N PHE A 29 11.56 -2.29 6.42
CA PHE A 29 10.44 -1.37 6.28
C PHE A 29 10.46 -0.31 7.38
N VAL A 30 10.32 0.96 6.96
CA VAL A 30 10.22 2.10 7.88
C VAL A 30 8.80 2.65 7.83
N PRO A 31 8.12 2.81 8.98
CA PRO A 31 6.83 3.49 9.05
C PRO A 31 6.91 4.91 8.47
N PHE A 32 5.85 5.33 7.78
CA PHE A 32 5.77 6.69 7.24
C PHE A 32 4.34 7.18 7.15
N GLU A 33 4.23 8.49 6.99
CA GLU A 33 2.99 9.20 6.73
C GLU A 33 3.27 10.24 5.64
N LEU A 34 2.47 10.21 4.58
CA LEU A 34 2.58 11.12 3.45
C LEU A 34 1.21 11.73 3.16
N ALA A 35 1.20 13.02 2.82
CA ALA A 35 0.02 13.71 2.34
C ALA A 35 0.17 14.02 0.84
N ASN A 36 -0.91 13.86 0.10
CA ASN A 36 -1.05 14.38 -1.25
C ASN A 36 -2.10 15.50 -1.21
N ASP A 37 -1.64 16.75 -1.26
CA ASP A 37 -2.50 17.94 -1.20
C ASP A 37 -3.37 18.11 -2.45
N LEU A 38 -2.95 17.55 -3.59
CA LEU A 38 -3.70 17.59 -4.85
C LEU A 38 -4.96 16.74 -4.75
N THR A 39 -4.83 15.50 -4.28
CA THR A 39 -5.98 14.58 -4.13
C THR A 39 -6.67 14.73 -2.78
N ARG A 40 -6.08 15.46 -1.82
CA ARG A 40 -6.54 15.59 -0.42
C ARG A 40 -6.56 14.25 0.32
N GLU A 41 -5.54 13.43 0.07
CA GLU A 41 -5.39 12.10 0.66
C GLU A 41 -4.12 11.96 1.49
N GLN A 42 -4.10 10.94 2.32
CA GLN A 42 -2.99 10.54 3.15
C GLN A 42 -2.65 9.07 2.86
N LEU A 43 -1.38 8.74 2.81
CA LEU A 43 -0.86 7.38 2.75
C LEU A 43 -0.02 7.13 4.01
N THR A 44 -0.42 6.14 4.81
CA THR A 44 0.31 5.76 6.02
C THR A 44 0.74 4.30 5.93
N LEU A 45 1.99 4.04 6.30
CA LEU A 45 2.49 2.70 6.60
C LEU A 45 2.84 2.64 8.08
N ARG A 46 2.29 1.67 8.80
CA ARG A 46 2.63 1.45 10.21
C ARG A 46 2.67 -0.03 10.56
N ARG A 47 3.55 -0.35 11.51
CA ARG A 47 3.66 -1.69 12.10
C ARG A 47 2.59 -1.87 13.17
N ILE A 48 1.82 -2.96 13.10
CA ILE A 48 0.78 -3.32 14.07
C ILE A 48 1.33 -4.33 15.09
N ASN A 49 2.12 -5.30 14.63
CA ASN A 49 2.82 -6.30 15.44
C ASN A 49 4.17 -6.66 14.79
N GLU A 50 4.95 -7.56 15.39
CA GLU A 50 6.26 -8.04 14.93
C GLU A 50 6.39 -8.16 13.39
N ASP A 51 5.52 -8.95 12.78
CA ASP A 51 5.49 -9.29 11.35
C ASP A 51 4.36 -8.59 10.57
N LYS A 52 3.46 -7.87 11.26
CA LYS A 52 2.21 -7.37 10.69
C LYS A 52 2.25 -5.88 10.42
N TRP A 53 1.95 -5.53 9.17
CA TRP A 53 1.96 -4.16 8.68
C TRP A 53 0.61 -3.76 8.11
N LEU A 54 0.30 -2.46 8.20
CA LEU A 54 -0.89 -1.85 7.64
C LEU A 54 -0.50 -0.68 6.75
N LEU A 55 -0.96 -0.72 5.51
CA LEU A 55 -0.88 0.38 4.56
C LEU A 55 -2.29 0.94 4.35
N VAL A 56 -2.48 2.23 4.64
CA VAL A 56 -3.78 2.91 4.55
C VAL A 56 -3.66 4.10 3.61
N ARG A 57 -4.47 4.13 2.55
CA ARG A 57 -4.70 5.32 1.74
C ARG A 57 -6.12 5.82 1.97
N CYS A 58 -6.26 7.04 2.48
CA CYS A 58 -7.53 7.60 2.90
C CYS A 58 -7.62 9.11 2.63
N PRO A 59 -8.84 9.69 2.56
CA PRO A 59 -9.00 11.14 2.55
C PRO A 59 -8.43 11.77 3.84
N ILE A 60 -7.88 12.97 3.76
CA ILE A 60 -7.37 13.72 4.94
C ILE A 60 -8.51 14.09 5.89
N GLY A 61 -9.69 14.42 5.35
CA GLY A 61 -10.90 14.75 6.12
C GLY A 61 -11.78 13.53 6.42
N ARG A 62 -11.17 12.39 6.77
CA ARG A 62 -11.90 11.14 6.96
C ARG A 62 -12.70 11.10 8.27
N GLU A 63 -13.76 10.30 8.26
CA GLU A 63 -14.52 9.96 9.47
C GLU A 63 -13.73 8.94 10.31
N GLU A 64 -13.01 9.41 11.33
CA GLU A 64 -12.09 8.59 12.12
C GLU A 64 -12.73 7.33 12.72
N ASP A 65 -13.97 7.42 13.22
CA ASP A 65 -14.67 6.27 13.80
C ASP A 65 -14.91 5.15 12.77
N LYS A 66 -15.30 5.54 11.56
CA LYS A 66 -15.53 4.63 10.45
C LYS A 66 -14.23 3.97 9.99
N TRP A 67 -13.17 4.74 9.84
CA TRP A 67 -11.86 4.22 9.44
C TRP A 67 -11.24 3.33 10.50
N THR A 68 -11.36 3.70 11.77
CA THR A 68 -10.91 2.87 12.89
C THR A 68 -11.62 1.51 12.90
N ASN A 69 -12.93 1.49 12.62
CA ASN A 69 -13.68 0.24 12.50
C ASN A 69 -13.21 -0.60 11.30
N TRP A 70 -13.01 -0.01 10.12
CA TRP A 70 -12.53 -0.71 8.95
C TRP A 70 -11.10 -1.25 9.10
N GLU A 71 -10.21 -0.50 9.74
CA GLU A 71 -8.86 -0.94 10.05
C GLU A 71 -8.89 -2.13 11.02
N LYS A 72 -9.70 -2.05 12.08
CA LYS A 72 -9.88 -3.17 13.03
C LYS A 72 -10.43 -4.42 12.35
N GLU A 73 -11.46 -4.27 11.51
CA GLU A 73 -12.03 -5.38 10.73
C GLU A 73 -10.98 -5.98 9.80
N THR A 74 -10.22 -5.16 9.06
CA THR A 74 -9.17 -5.64 8.15
C THR A 74 -8.13 -6.47 8.89
N ILE A 75 -7.64 -5.98 10.03
CA ILE A 75 -6.67 -6.70 10.87
C ILE A 75 -7.28 -8.00 11.40
N GLN A 76 -8.52 -7.96 11.88
CA GLN A 76 -9.18 -9.14 12.43
C GLN A 76 -9.42 -10.20 11.34
N TRP A 77 -9.86 -9.81 10.14
CA TRP A 77 -10.14 -10.72 9.04
C TRP A 77 -8.87 -11.32 8.43
N ALA A 78 -7.82 -10.53 8.27
CA ALA A 78 -6.56 -11.03 7.70
C ALA A 78 -5.96 -12.18 8.53
N TRP A 79 -6.18 -12.18 9.86
CA TRP A 79 -5.48 -13.09 10.77
C TRP A 79 -6.37 -14.07 11.55
N ASN A 80 -7.68 -13.80 11.70
CA ASN A 80 -8.56 -14.64 12.53
C ASN A 80 -9.62 -15.42 11.75
N THR A 81 -9.80 -15.18 10.44
CA THR A 81 -10.80 -15.91 9.64
C THR A 81 -10.14 -16.71 8.53
N GLY A 82 -10.56 -17.96 8.37
CA GLY A 82 -10.14 -18.86 7.28
C GLY A 82 -10.64 -18.45 5.89
N ASN A 83 -11.19 -17.24 5.74
CA ASN A 83 -11.69 -16.68 4.48
C ASN A 83 -10.72 -15.59 3.97
N CYS A 84 -9.45 -15.94 3.84
CA CYS A 84 -8.41 -15.06 3.31
C CYS A 84 -7.91 -15.58 1.95
N ILE A 85 -7.74 -14.68 0.98
CA ILE A 85 -7.00 -14.99 -0.24
C ILE A 85 -5.56 -14.55 0.01
N ILE A 86 -4.66 -15.52 0.21
CA ILE A 86 -3.23 -15.26 0.34
C ILE A 86 -2.64 -15.19 -1.06
N VAL A 87 -2.17 -14.01 -1.44
CA VAL A 87 -1.39 -13.81 -2.67
C VAL A 87 0.08 -13.71 -2.27
N ASN A 88 0.86 -14.72 -2.62
CA ASN A 88 2.29 -14.76 -2.33
C ASN A 88 3.08 -14.37 -3.58
N PHE A 89 3.93 -13.36 -3.47
CA PHE A 89 4.86 -12.95 -4.51
C PHE A 89 6.27 -13.34 -4.09
N LYS A 90 7.05 -13.91 -5.01
CA LYS A 90 8.50 -13.99 -4.85
C LYS A 90 9.13 -12.69 -5.33
N ASP A 91 10.36 -12.41 -4.91
CA ASP A 91 11.12 -11.26 -5.43
C ASP A 91 11.17 -11.25 -6.97
N SER A 92 11.24 -12.43 -7.60
CA SER A 92 11.21 -12.58 -9.06
C SER A 92 9.90 -12.15 -9.72
N ASP A 93 8.81 -12.13 -8.96
CA ASP A 93 7.48 -11.73 -9.44
C ASP A 93 7.28 -10.21 -9.37
N ILE A 94 8.18 -9.51 -8.67
CA ILE A 94 8.14 -8.05 -8.47
C ILE A 94 9.31 -7.43 -9.25
N GLY A 95 9.08 -7.19 -10.53
CA GLY A 95 10.07 -6.60 -11.44
C GLY A 95 9.45 -5.68 -12.48
N ASP A 96 10.27 -4.82 -13.06
CA ASP A 96 9.87 -3.90 -14.11
C ASP A 96 9.56 -4.68 -15.38
N GLY A 97 8.29 -5.06 -15.54
CA GLY A 97 7.71 -5.42 -16.82
C GLY A 97 7.75 -4.21 -17.76
N MET A 98 8.95 -3.78 -18.13
CA MET A 98 9.18 -2.73 -19.12
C MET A 98 9.15 -3.44 -20.47
N PRO A 99 8.13 -3.24 -21.33
CA PRO A 99 8.28 -3.60 -22.72
C PRO A 99 9.41 -2.72 -23.28
N ASP A 100 10.43 -3.35 -23.85
CA ASP A 100 11.41 -2.66 -24.69
C ASP A 100 10.65 -1.73 -25.62
N THR A 101 10.78 -0.42 -25.39
CA THR A 101 10.24 0.56 -26.30
C THR A 101 11.05 0.40 -27.57
N LYS A 102 10.53 -0.36 -28.53
CA LYS A 102 11.13 -0.47 -29.86
C LYS A 102 11.22 0.95 -30.40
N ALA A 103 12.45 1.43 -30.51
CA ALA A 103 12.75 2.66 -31.22
C ALA A 103 12.03 2.60 -32.58
N GLY A 104 11.13 3.56 -32.82
CA GLY A 104 10.49 3.70 -34.12
C GLY A 104 11.56 3.92 -35.20
N PRO A 105 11.28 3.53 -36.46
CA PRO A 105 12.25 3.73 -37.52
C PRO A 105 12.53 5.22 -37.66
N SER A 106 13.81 5.59 -37.68
CA SER A 106 14.22 6.94 -38.08
C SER A 106 13.85 7.16 -39.54
N GLU A 107 13.30 8.35 -39.83
CA GLU A 107 12.95 8.82 -41.18
C GLU A 107 14.14 8.83 -42.15
#